data_AF-A0A922XIH6-F1
#
_entry.id   AF-A0A922XIH6-F1
#
_cell.length_a   1.000
_cell.length_b   1.000
_cell.length_c   1.000
_cell.angle_alpha   90.00
_cell.angle_beta   90.00
_cell.angle_gamma   90.00
#
_symmetry.space_group_name_H-M   'P 1'
#
loop_
_entity.id
_entity.type
_entity.pdbx_description
1 polymer ?
#
loop_
_entity_poly.entity_id
_entity_poly.type
_entity_poly.pdbx_seq_one_letter_code
_entity_poly.pdbx_strand_id
1 'polypeptide(L)'
;MKSEVACKVYGVLHDPQMKWCPSCSKILGRNDTRAKHNKNARLAALKRAWGGSAFYCEITGWRLTTTDRESPFYLTWEHLVPGNEKKVVVAAALVNRMKVDLTINEFKLLVCALAKRFANPRWTIPKIRPQRCRRGAAASGQG
;
A
#
# COMPACT_ATOMS: atom_id res chain seq x y z
N MET A 1 -24.41 29.28 -11.56
CA MET A 1 -23.26 28.48 -12.03
C MET A 1 -22.78 27.63 -10.87
N LYS A 2 -22.69 26.30 -11.02
CA LYS A 2 -22.07 25.46 -9.99
C LYS A 2 -20.56 25.70 -10.07
N SER A 3 -19.95 26.17 -8.98
CA SER A 3 -18.49 26.17 -8.88
C SER A 3 -18.00 24.73 -8.90
N GLU A 4 -16.81 24.49 -9.44
CA GLU A 4 -16.17 23.18 -9.43
C GLU A 4 -14.78 23.31 -8.80
N VAL A 5 -14.31 22.25 -8.15
CA VAL A 5 -12.98 22.21 -7.52
C VAL A 5 -12.17 21.06 -8.09
N ALA A 6 -10.90 21.30 -8.41
CA ALA A 6 -9.99 20.29 -8.89
C ALA A 6 -9.64 19.28 -7.80
N CYS A 7 -9.70 17.99 -8.14
CA CYS A 7 -9.30 16.90 -7.27
C CYS A 7 -7.83 17.04 -6.87
N LYS A 8 -7.55 16.97 -5.58
CA LYS A 8 -6.18 17.05 -5.03
C LYS A 8 -5.24 15.91 -5.45
N VAL A 9 -5.74 14.87 -6.12
CA VAL A 9 -4.96 13.71 -6.59
C VAL A 9 -4.87 13.69 -8.12
N TYR A 10 -6.01 13.68 -8.82
CA TYR A 10 -6.07 13.55 -10.28
C TYR A 10 -6.16 14.89 -11.04
N GLY A 11 -6.44 16.00 -10.36
CA GLY A 11 -6.76 17.28 -11.01
C GLY A 11 -8.18 17.37 -11.61
N VAL A 12 -8.93 16.26 -11.67
CA VAL A 12 -10.31 16.22 -12.22
C VAL A 12 -11.26 17.08 -11.39
N LEU A 13 -12.05 17.93 -12.05
CA LEU A 13 -13.05 18.78 -11.41
C LEU A 13 -14.18 17.94 -10.78
N HIS A 14 -14.65 18.38 -9.62
CA HIS A 14 -15.79 17.79 -8.92
C HIS A 14 -16.57 18.84 -8.12
N ASP A 15 -17.74 18.43 -7.63
CA ASP A 15 -18.59 19.26 -6.77
C ASP A 15 -17.79 19.78 -5.55
N PRO A 16 -17.76 21.10 -5.29
CA PRO A 16 -17.05 21.72 -4.16
C PRO A 16 -17.53 21.22 -2.80
N GLN A 17 -18.78 20.80 -2.69
CA GLN A 17 -19.35 20.25 -1.45
C GLN A 17 -18.76 18.87 -1.14
N MET A 18 -18.26 18.14 -2.14
CA MET A 18 -17.57 16.88 -1.92
C MET A 18 -16.14 17.12 -1.46
N LYS A 19 -15.76 16.50 -0.34
CA LYS A 19 -14.39 16.55 0.18
C LYS A 19 -13.36 15.96 -0.79
N TRP A 20 -13.77 14.97 -1.60
CA TRP A 20 -12.94 14.26 -2.57
C TRP A 20 -13.74 13.95 -3.82
N CYS A 21 -13.07 13.82 -4.97
CA CYS A 21 -13.73 13.28 -6.17
C CYS A 21 -14.23 11.85 -5.93
N PRO A 22 -15.25 11.38 -6.70
CA PRO A 22 -15.86 10.06 -6.50
C PRO A 22 -14.84 8.90 -6.50
N SER A 23 -13.85 8.93 -7.39
CA SER A 23 -12.81 7.90 -7.47
C SER A 23 -11.90 7.88 -6.23
N CYS A 24 -11.42 9.04 -5.79
CA CYS A 24 -10.64 9.13 -4.54
C CYS A 24 -11.47 8.73 -3.33
N SER A 25 -12.74 9.14 -3.27
CA SER A 25 -13.65 8.78 -2.18
C SER A 25 -13.81 7.27 -2.08
N LYS A 26 -14.05 6.58 -3.21
CA LYS A 26 -14.14 5.12 -3.28
C LYS A 26 -12.87 4.40 -2.85
N ILE A 27 -11.69 4.97 -3.07
CA ILE A 27 -10.40 4.36 -2.69
C ILE A 27 -10.06 4.65 -1.22
N LEU A 28 -10.18 5.91 -0.80
CA LEU A 28 -9.92 6.36 0.58
C LEU A 28 -10.92 5.76 1.57
N GLY A 29 -12.16 5.56 1.14
CA GLY A 29 -13.24 4.96 1.92
C GLY A 29 -13.14 3.44 2.07
N ARG A 30 -12.17 2.78 1.42
CA ARG A 30 -11.88 1.35 1.65
C ARG A 30 -11.33 1.20 3.06
N ASN A 31 -12.22 1.03 4.03
CA ASN A 31 -11.85 0.74 5.40
C ASN A 31 -11.46 -0.74 5.49
N ASP A 32 -10.26 -0.99 5.97
CA ASP A 32 -9.99 -2.25 6.67
C ASP A 32 -10.71 -2.12 8.03
N THR A 33 -11.57 -3.07 8.38
CA THR A 33 -12.40 -3.02 9.59
C THR A 33 -11.58 -3.08 10.89
N ARG A 34 -10.27 -3.30 10.79
CA ARG A 34 -9.37 -3.60 11.91
C ARG A 34 -8.80 -2.39 12.65
N ALA A 35 -8.81 -1.17 12.08
CA ALA A 35 -8.22 0.01 12.74
C ALA A 35 -8.73 1.37 12.20
N LYS A 36 -8.54 2.43 13.00
CA LYS A 36 -8.79 3.83 12.60
C LYS A 36 -7.68 4.32 11.66
N HIS A 37 -7.94 4.28 10.36
CA HIS A 37 -6.97 4.66 9.32
C HIS A 37 -6.58 6.14 9.36
N ASN A 38 -5.29 6.42 9.16
CA ASN A 38 -4.83 7.79 8.95
C ASN A 38 -5.17 8.25 7.51
N LYS A 39 -6.33 8.89 7.35
CA LYS A 39 -6.83 9.40 6.06
C LYS A 39 -5.84 10.36 5.38
N ASN A 40 -5.10 11.15 6.14
CA ASN A 40 -4.13 12.10 5.58
C ASN A 40 -2.91 11.37 5.02
N ALA A 41 -2.41 10.34 5.72
CA ALA A 41 -1.32 9.50 5.22
C ALA A 41 -1.71 8.77 3.93
N ARG A 42 -2.92 8.21 3.88
CA ARG A 42 -3.49 7.56 2.68
C ARG A 42 -3.64 8.52 1.50
N LEU A 43 -4.12 9.73 1.75
CA LEU A 43 -4.20 10.77 0.71
C LEU A 43 -2.81 11.13 0.18
N ALA A 44 -1.83 11.33 1.08
CA ALA A 44 -0.47 11.62 0.68
C ALA A 44 0.13 10.47 -0.16
N ALA A 45 -0.14 9.21 0.21
CA ALA A 45 0.28 8.04 -0.57
C ALA A 45 -0.35 8.02 -1.97
N LEU A 46 -1.66 8.24 -2.09
CA LEU A 46 -2.31 8.33 -3.41
C LEU A 46 -1.70 9.43 -4.29
N LYS A 47 -1.41 10.59 -3.72
CA LYS A 47 -0.77 11.68 -4.47
C LYS A 47 0.61 11.28 -4.99
N ARG A 48 1.45 10.68 -4.14
CA ARG A 48 2.80 10.24 -4.55
C ARG A 48 2.77 9.18 -5.64
N ALA A 49 1.79 8.28 -5.59
CA ALA A 49 1.67 7.19 -6.54
C ALA A 49 1.02 7.57 -7.87
N TRP A 50 0.41 8.75 -7.95
CA TRP A 50 -0.23 9.22 -9.18
C TRP A 50 0.83 9.67 -10.19
N GLY A 51 0.93 8.98 -11.31
CA GLY A 51 1.84 9.30 -12.41
C GLY A 51 1.17 10.07 -13.56
N GLY A 52 0.12 10.85 -13.29
CA GLY A 52 -0.58 11.66 -14.30
C GLY A 52 -1.68 10.94 -15.09
N SER A 53 -1.55 9.63 -15.32
CA SER A 53 -2.56 8.82 -16.04
C SER A 53 -2.98 7.54 -15.31
N ALA A 54 -2.16 7.07 -14.38
CA ALA A 54 -2.41 5.88 -13.58
C ALA A 54 -1.71 5.98 -12.23
N PHE A 55 -2.08 5.07 -11.32
CA PHE A 55 -1.31 4.86 -10.10
C PHE A 55 -0.22 3.82 -10.33
N TYR A 56 0.88 3.98 -9.61
CA TYR A 56 1.99 3.05 -9.62
C TYR A 56 2.25 2.53 -8.21
N CYS A 57 2.57 1.25 -8.09
CA CYS A 57 2.96 0.63 -6.84
C CYS A 57 4.22 1.31 -6.31
N GLU A 58 4.20 1.87 -5.10
CA GLU A 58 5.38 2.52 -4.51
C GLU A 58 6.54 1.53 -4.23
N ILE A 59 6.27 0.22 -4.21
CA ILE A 59 7.26 -0.83 -3.94
C ILE A 59 7.91 -1.35 -5.23
N THR A 60 7.13 -1.62 -6.27
CA THR A 60 7.61 -2.27 -7.50
C THR A 60 7.58 -1.37 -8.74
N GLY A 61 6.91 -0.23 -8.68
CA GLY A 61 6.69 0.64 -9.84
C GLY A 61 5.66 0.11 -10.84
N TRP A 62 4.97 -1.00 -10.56
CA TRP A 62 3.94 -1.51 -11.48
C TRP A 62 2.71 -0.63 -11.54
N ARG A 63 2.14 -0.48 -12.74
CA ARG A 63 0.86 0.19 -12.94
C ARG A 63 -0.25 -0.57 -12.19
N LEU A 64 -1.08 0.17 -11.47
CA LEU A 64 -2.18 -0.37 -10.67
C LEU A 64 -3.52 -0.20 -11.38
N THR A 65 -4.44 -1.11 -11.07
CA THR A 65 -5.87 -0.99 -11.42
C THR A 65 -6.71 -0.62 -10.19
N THR A 66 -7.79 0.13 -10.38
CA THR A 66 -8.70 0.55 -9.31
C THR A 66 -10.10 -0.04 -9.44
N THR A 67 -10.38 -0.74 -10.55
CA THR A 67 -11.71 -1.22 -10.95
C THR A 67 -11.91 -2.70 -10.70
N ASP A 68 -10.90 -3.53 -10.96
CA ASP A 68 -10.96 -4.98 -10.77
C ASP A 68 -10.27 -5.40 -9.46
N ARG A 69 -11.07 -5.85 -8.49
CA ARG A 69 -10.62 -6.27 -7.15
C ARG A 69 -9.86 -7.59 -7.14
N GLU A 70 -10.10 -8.45 -8.11
CA GLU A 70 -9.47 -9.77 -8.20
C GLU A 70 -8.11 -9.70 -8.87
N SER A 71 -7.83 -8.61 -9.59
CA SER A 71 -6.54 -8.37 -10.22
C SER A 71 -5.38 -8.40 -9.20
N PRO A 72 -4.27 -9.08 -9.50
CA PRO A 72 -3.05 -9.00 -8.69
C PRO A 72 -2.47 -7.57 -8.65
N PHE A 73 -2.82 -6.72 -9.62
CA PHE A 73 -2.41 -5.32 -9.72
C PHE A 73 -3.43 -4.35 -9.10
N TYR A 74 -4.46 -4.85 -8.41
CA TYR A 74 -5.43 -3.99 -7.75
C TYR A 74 -4.76 -3.12 -6.67
N LEU A 75 -5.15 -1.84 -6.63
CA LEU A 75 -4.65 -0.88 -5.66
C LEU A 75 -5.14 -1.23 -4.24
N THR A 76 -4.19 -1.53 -3.37
CA THR A 76 -4.39 -1.78 -1.94
C THR A 76 -3.53 -0.86 -1.09
N TRP A 77 -3.88 -0.74 0.19
CA TRP A 77 -3.11 0.00 1.18
C TRP A 77 -2.11 -0.94 1.85
N GLU A 78 -0.85 -0.50 1.96
CA GLU A 78 0.21 -1.29 2.57
C GLU A 78 0.98 -0.47 3.60
N HIS A 79 1.39 -1.11 4.71
CA HIS A 79 2.26 -0.50 5.70
C HIS A 79 3.72 -0.80 5.39
N LEU A 80 4.53 0.22 5.10
CA LEU A 80 5.99 0.03 4.90
C LEU A 80 6.67 -0.61 6.11
N VAL A 81 6.17 -0.25 7.30
CA VAL A 81 6.52 -0.86 8.58
C VAL A 81 5.23 -1.42 9.17
N PRO A 82 5.13 -2.75 9.39
CA PRO A 82 3.89 -3.38 9.89
C PRO A 82 3.29 -2.65 11.10
N GLY A 83 1.99 -2.34 11.03
CA GLY A 83 1.25 -1.64 12.10
C GLY A 83 1.49 -0.13 12.20
N ASN A 84 2.34 0.46 11.35
CA ASN A 84 2.59 1.90 11.37
C ASN A 84 1.68 2.67 10.40
N GLU A 85 0.55 3.15 10.92
CA GLU A 85 -0.43 3.97 10.19
C GLU A 85 0.11 5.31 9.65
N LYS A 86 1.28 5.77 10.10
CA LYS A 86 1.93 6.98 9.56
C LYS A 86 2.77 6.66 8.30
N LYS A 87 3.06 5.38 8.04
CA LYS A 87 3.92 4.91 6.95
C LYS A 87 3.14 4.00 5.99
N VAL A 88 2.02 4.51 5.50
CA VAL A 88 1.16 3.86 4.52
C VAL A 88 1.58 4.25 3.10
N VAL A 89 1.54 3.27 2.19
CA VAL A 89 1.73 3.44 0.74
C VAL A 89 0.61 2.76 -0.03
N VAL A 90 0.53 3.01 -1.34
CA VAL A 90 -0.27 2.17 -2.23
C VAL A 90 0.59 1.08 -2.86
N ALA A 91 0.05 -0.13 -2.89
CA ALA A 91 0.72 -1.30 -3.45
C ALA A 91 -0.24 -2.17 -4.26
N ALA A 92 0.33 -2.98 -5.16
CA ALA A 92 -0.40 -4.04 -5.83
C ALA A 92 -0.86 -5.10 -4.82
N ALA A 93 -2.07 -5.62 -4.97
CA ALA A 93 -2.64 -6.65 -4.10
C ALA A 93 -1.70 -7.87 -3.94
N LEU A 94 -1.04 -8.30 -5.03
CA LEU A 94 -0.06 -9.38 -4.98
C LEU A 94 1.13 -9.03 -4.06
N VAL A 95 1.69 -7.84 -4.19
CA VAL A 95 2.84 -7.38 -3.39
C VAL A 95 2.46 -7.32 -1.91
N ASN A 96 1.29 -6.77 -1.60
CA ASN A 96 0.75 -6.73 -0.24
C ASN A 96 0.62 -8.14 0.36
N ARG A 97 -0.01 -9.07 -0.37
CA ARG A 97 -0.16 -10.48 0.05
C ARG A 97 1.18 -11.20 0.24
N MET A 98 2.20 -10.88 -0.56
CA MET A 98 3.52 -11.50 -0.42
C MET A 98 4.36 -10.89 0.70
N LYS A 99 4.22 -9.58 0.96
CA LYS A 99 4.98 -8.89 2.00
C LYS A 99 4.51 -9.28 3.40
N VAL A 100 3.20 -9.33 3.63
CA VAL A 100 2.62 -9.65 4.96
C VAL A 100 3.27 -8.75 6.05
N ASP A 101 3.85 -9.35 7.09
CA ASP A 101 4.50 -8.66 8.22
C ASP A 101 6.01 -8.41 7.99
N LEU A 102 6.51 -8.53 6.75
CA LEU A 102 7.91 -8.25 6.43
C LEU A 102 8.15 -6.75 6.29
N THR A 103 9.34 -6.30 6.66
CA THR A 103 9.85 -5.00 6.21
C THR A 103 10.11 -5.01 4.70
N ILE A 104 10.23 -3.83 4.07
CA ILE A 104 10.56 -3.75 2.64
C ILE A 104 11.89 -4.42 2.32
N ASN A 105 12.89 -4.34 3.20
CA ASN A 105 14.19 -4.95 2.97
C ASN A 105 14.12 -6.48 3.04
N GLU A 106 13.42 -7.03 4.02
CA GLU A 106 13.19 -8.48 4.13
C GLU A 106 12.40 -9.01 2.94
N PHE A 107 11.36 -8.27 2.53
CA PHE A 107 10.59 -8.61 1.34
C PHE A 107 11.45 -8.64 0.07
N LYS A 108 12.29 -7.62 -0.15
CA LYS A 108 13.23 -7.59 -1.30
C LYS A 108 14.20 -8.76 -1.27
N LEU A 109 14.77 -9.08 -0.10
CA LEU A 109 15.68 -10.21 0.05
C LEU A 109 14.99 -11.54 -0.31
N LEU A 110 13.75 -11.74 0.15
CA LEU A 110 12.97 -12.94 -0.12
C LEU A 110 12.61 -13.06 -1.61
N VAL A 111 12.17 -11.97 -2.25
CA VAL A 111 11.87 -11.95 -3.70
C VAL A 111 13.13 -12.24 -4.53
N CYS A 112 14.27 -11.65 -4.18
CA CYS A 112 15.53 -11.93 -4.85
C CYS A 112 15.99 -13.39 -4.66
N ALA A 113 15.79 -13.96 -3.48
CA ALA A 113 16.08 -15.37 -3.22
C ALA A 113 15.19 -16.30 -4.08
N LEU A 114 13.88 -16.03 -4.14
CA LEU A 114 12.95 -16.76 -5.01
C LEU A 114 13.36 -16.66 -6.48
N ALA A 115 13.67 -15.46 -6.97
CA ALA A 115 14.10 -15.25 -8.35
C ALA A 115 15.37 -16.06 -8.67
N LYS A 116 16.36 -16.07 -7.77
CA LYS A 116 17.57 -16.90 -7.91
C LYS A 116 17.25 -18.38 -7.96
N ARG A 117 16.30 -18.86 -7.12
CA ARG A 117 15.88 -20.27 -7.10
C ARG A 117 15.18 -20.70 -8.40
N PHE A 118 14.41 -19.79 -9.03
CA PHE A 118 13.77 -20.05 -10.31
C PHE A 118 14.76 -20.01 -11.47
N ALA A 119 15.73 -19.08 -11.45
CA ALA A 119 16.77 -19.00 -12.47
C ALA A 119 17.76 -20.17 -12.40
N ASN A 120 18.05 -20.67 -11.20
CA ASN A 120 18.92 -21.83 -10.99
C ASN A 120 18.28 -22.80 -9.99
N PRO A 121 17.71 -23.93 -10.47
CA PRO A 121 17.05 -24.88 -9.60
C PRO A 121 17.95 -25.59 -8.57
N ARG A 122 19.28 -25.51 -8.73
CA ARG A 122 20.23 -26.08 -7.77
C ARG A 122 20.68 -25.06 -6.72
N TRP A 123 20.25 -23.81 -6.83
CA TRP A 123 20.56 -22.79 -5.84
C TRP A 123 19.84 -23.09 -4.52
N THR A 124 20.58 -23.09 -3.43
CA THR A 124 20.06 -23.29 -2.08
C THR A 124 19.84 -21.94 -1.41
N ILE A 125 18.69 -21.79 -0.74
CA ILE A 125 18.37 -20.56 -0.01
C ILE A 125 19.29 -20.48 1.22
N PRO A 126 20.16 -19.46 1.34
CA PRO A 126 20.92 -19.23 2.57
C PRO A 126 19.95 -19.04 3.73
N LYS A 127 20.30 -19.49 4.94
CA LYS A 127 19.46 -19.25 6.12
C LYS A 127 19.29 -17.73 6.34
N ILE A 128 18.15 -17.19 5.92
CA ILE A 128 17.75 -15.82 6.22
C ILE A 128 17.31 -15.82 7.68
N ARG A 129 17.97 -15.04 8.54
CA ARG A 129 17.45 -14.76 9.88
C ARG A 129 16.46 -13.61 9.76
N PRO A 130 15.13 -13.84 9.80
CA PRO A 130 14.18 -12.74 9.79
C PRO A 130 14.45 -11.86 11.01
N GLN A 131 14.51 -10.55 10.79
CA GLN A 131 14.54 -9.57 11.86
C GLN A 131 13.11 -9.51 12.38
N ARG A 132 12.73 -10.45 13.27
CA ARG A 132 11.39 -10.44 13.86
C ARG A 132 11.14 -9.04 14.44
N CYS A 133 10.25 -8.29 13.82
CA CYS A 133 9.54 -7.21 14.49
C CYS A 133 8.87 -7.87 15.71
N ARG A 134 9.43 -7.65 16.90
CA ARG A 134 8.74 -8.00 18.14
C ARG A 134 7.41 -7.26 18.06
N ARG A 135 6.29 -7.98 17.92
CA ARG A 135 4.97 -7.42 18.19
C ARG A 135 5.09 -6.82 19.58
N GLY A 136 4.90 -5.50 19.68
CA GLY A 136 5.00 -4.79 20.94
C GLY A 136 4.17 -5.54 21.97
N ALA A 137 4.83 -6.00 23.04
CA ALA A 137 4.14 -6.47 24.22
C ALA A 137 3.26 -5.28 24.66
N ALA A 138 1.95 -5.48 24.66
CA ALA A 138 1.04 -4.57 25.33
C ALA A 138 1.50 -4.50 26.78
N ALA A 139 2.02 -3.35 27.20
CA ALA A 139 2.25 -3.07 28.59
C ALA A 139 0.87 -3.00 29.26
N SER A 140 0.45 -4.10 29.88
CA SER A 140 -0.60 -4.11 30.88
C SER A 140 -0.08 -3.37 32.11
N GLY A 141 -0.27 -2.05 32.13
CA GLY A 141 -0.12 -1.24 33.32
C GLY A 141 -1.29 -1.53 34.26
N GLN A 142 -0.98 -2.09 35.42
CA GLN A 142 -1.86 -2.11 36.57
C GLN A 142 -2.04 -0.67 37.07
N GLY A 143 -3.28 -0.31 37.38
CA GLY A 143 -3.71 0.89 38.07
C GLY A 143 -5.12 0.66 38.56
#